data_AF-A0A0M5J7C3-F1
#
_entry.id   AF-A0A0M5J7C3-F1
#
_cell.length_a   1.000
_cell.length_b   1.000
_cell.length_c   1.000
_cell.angle_alpha   90.00
_cell.angle_beta   90.00
_cell.angle_gamma   90.00
#
_symmetry.space_group_name_H-M   'P 1'
#
loop_
_entity.id
_entity.type
_entity.pdbx_description
1 polymer ?
#
loop_
_entity_poly.entity_id
_entity_poly.type
_entity_poly.pdbx_seq_one_letter_code
_entity_poly.pdbx_strand_id
1 'polypeptide(L)'
;MLISYTAADRTQRLNNNMSGEESFVILGSSPLPSLCSNGLETGKEVKPQVELNAAPREVIWAQAEAQAEVSQQSTSQQSSLPATLPSAPNSLAASFLMGDLTPDVLKNSVYSQFPSLCSMQACAEDVVKLQRMMTEYMVLKQTLDKLNNTMQDYYKITQQWRLEATKREEDYQEQLKQCRVQIDTLSEENKQLKKEVQDNLEQMRLVEDIRQKEHDELRQSVSEKSALIMNMRVEIDRLQQNQLQSFEYITDADKTNAQNVNTALNKMKSDEHEQKIKELEQKIKELERQSSRLLAENVEFQDMKKVYIDEITCLKVTLTSAEELLKATRADVHQLKALDMQKTDEIAHLKTQIEIYKRDFEMERTDREKNAGEKEQYLVDLRALQRRNQELIEALAEAHKNKQSPSTSTTTPSSSLRSNLREEQRPVRVCKIAVLDPTGAAATTSESVLRCPICAKSFNALTVLQSHVNDCLDKN
;
A
#
# COMPACT_ATOMS: atom_id res chain seq x y z
N MET A 1 -2.10 -61.17 -6.36
CA MET A 1 -1.75 -61.10 -7.79
C MET A 1 -1.57 -59.64 -8.14
N LEU A 2 -0.35 -59.29 -8.54
CA LEU A 2 0.09 -57.97 -8.96
C LEU A 2 -0.55 -57.59 -10.30
N ILE A 3 -0.95 -56.33 -10.46
CA ILE A 3 -0.86 -55.66 -11.76
C ILE A 3 -0.27 -54.27 -11.52
N SER A 4 1.00 -54.15 -11.89
CA SER A 4 1.74 -52.92 -12.10
C SER A 4 1.59 -52.54 -13.57
N TYR A 5 1.43 -51.25 -13.89
CA TYR A 5 1.83 -50.73 -15.20
C TYR A 5 2.55 -49.39 -15.04
N THR A 6 3.76 -49.40 -15.57
CA THR A 6 4.73 -48.32 -15.74
C THR A 6 4.43 -47.51 -17.00
N ALA A 7 4.71 -46.20 -16.98
CA ALA A 7 5.06 -45.46 -18.19
C ALA A 7 6.01 -44.30 -17.85
N ALA A 8 7.08 -44.19 -18.64
CA ALA A 8 8.13 -43.19 -18.60
C ALA A 8 8.28 -42.59 -20.02
N ASP A 9 8.46 -41.27 -20.13
CA ASP A 9 9.34 -40.55 -21.09
C ASP A 9 9.15 -39.01 -20.88
N ARG A 10 10.18 -38.21 -20.55
CA ARG A 10 11.14 -37.49 -21.44
C ARG A 10 10.43 -36.39 -22.27
N THR A 11 10.75 -35.09 -22.24
CA THR A 11 12.03 -34.42 -22.54
C THR A 11 11.80 -32.89 -22.50
N GLN A 12 12.73 -32.07 -21.97
CA GLN A 12 13.40 -30.94 -22.68
C GLN A 12 14.12 -29.97 -21.73
N ARG A 13 15.42 -29.81 -22.02
CA ARG A 13 16.32 -28.74 -21.58
C ARG A 13 16.25 -27.59 -22.58
N LEU A 14 16.30 -26.35 -22.11
CA LEU A 14 16.96 -25.23 -22.80
C LEU A 14 17.67 -24.35 -21.77
N ASN A 15 18.98 -24.17 -21.98
CA ASN A 15 19.81 -23.12 -21.38
C ASN A 15 19.44 -21.77 -22.01
N ASN A 16 19.53 -20.67 -21.27
CA ASN A 16 20.25 -19.49 -21.77
C ASN A 16 20.72 -18.54 -20.66
N ASN A 17 21.78 -17.81 -21.02
CA ASN A 17 22.74 -17.09 -20.20
C ASN A 17 22.50 -15.56 -20.27
N MET A 18 22.92 -14.84 -19.21
CA MET A 18 23.43 -13.44 -19.18
C MET A 18 22.48 -12.25 -19.48
N SER A 19 22.31 -11.35 -18.51
CA SER A 19 22.91 -9.99 -18.52
C SER A 19 22.51 -9.18 -17.28
N GLY A 20 23.43 -8.37 -16.75
CA GLY A 20 23.24 -7.57 -15.54
C GLY A 20 22.29 -6.38 -15.71
N GLU A 21 21.69 -5.97 -14.60
CA GLU A 21 20.89 -4.76 -14.51
C GLU A 21 21.55 -3.80 -13.52
N GLU A 22 21.91 -2.64 -14.05
CA GLU A 22 22.48 -1.50 -13.36
C GLU A 22 21.42 -0.83 -12.48
N SER A 23 21.76 -0.67 -11.19
CA SER A 23 20.97 0.04 -10.20
C SER A 23 21.03 1.55 -10.45
N PHE A 24 19.93 2.13 -10.92
CA PHE A 24 19.74 3.58 -10.94
C PHE A 24 18.95 4.03 -9.71
N VAL A 25 19.64 4.66 -8.76
CA VAL A 25 19.03 5.37 -7.63
C VAL A 25 18.53 6.73 -8.13
N ILE A 26 17.21 6.87 -8.26
CA ILE A 26 16.57 8.18 -8.47
C ILE A 26 16.33 8.80 -7.08
N LEU A 27 17.13 9.81 -6.73
CA LEU A 27 16.92 10.65 -5.55
C LEU A 27 15.70 11.55 -5.78
N GLY A 28 14.54 11.07 -5.35
CA GLY A 28 13.30 11.85 -5.32
C GLY A 28 13.38 12.99 -4.31
N SER A 29 13.21 14.21 -4.79
CA SER A 29 13.08 15.42 -3.98
C SER A 29 11.70 15.46 -3.34
N SER A 30 11.65 15.52 -2.00
CA SER A 30 10.39 15.65 -1.26
C SER A 30 9.94 17.12 -1.23
N PRO A 31 8.69 17.46 -1.62
CA PRO A 31 8.15 18.80 -1.51
C PRO A 31 7.68 19.10 -0.07
N LEU A 32 7.98 20.31 0.39
CA LEU A 32 7.57 20.85 1.69
C LEU A 32 6.03 20.92 1.83
N PRO A 33 5.45 20.67 3.02
CA PRO A 33 4.04 20.91 3.29
C PRO A 33 3.78 22.40 3.57
N SER A 34 2.84 22.98 2.83
CA SER A 34 2.30 24.31 3.11
C SER A 34 1.36 24.23 4.31
N LEU A 35 1.70 24.98 5.37
CA LEU A 35 0.84 25.27 6.50
C LEU A 35 -0.36 26.12 6.04
N CYS A 36 -1.56 25.57 6.14
CA CYS A 36 -2.78 26.35 6.25
C CYS A 36 -3.40 26.09 7.63
N SER A 37 -3.15 27.02 8.55
CA SER A 37 -3.93 27.18 9.77
C SER A 37 -5.25 27.85 9.42
N ASN A 38 -6.36 27.20 9.74
CA ASN A 38 -7.60 27.85 10.15
C ASN A 38 -8.34 26.89 11.07
N GLY A 39 -8.52 27.29 12.33
CA GLY A 39 -9.22 26.51 13.34
C GLY A 39 -10.74 26.68 13.26
N LEU A 40 -11.47 25.69 13.77
CA LEU A 40 -12.54 25.90 14.74
C LEU A 40 -12.88 24.57 15.42
N GLU A 41 -13.11 24.67 16.72
CA GLU A 41 -13.38 23.60 17.69
C GLU A 41 -14.69 22.85 17.42
N THR A 42 -14.75 21.57 17.81
CA THR A 42 -15.72 21.06 18.80
C THR A 42 -15.48 19.56 19.04
N GLY A 43 -15.37 19.18 20.32
CA GLY A 43 -15.00 17.84 20.73
C GLY A 43 -16.12 16.80 20.71
N LYS A 44 -15.72 15.54 20.84
CA LYS A 44 -16.24 14.54 21.80
C LYS A 44 -15.52 13.21 21.58
N GLU A 45 -15.08 12.61 22.68
CA GLU A 45 -14.76 11.18 22.76
C GLU A 45 -15.89 10.35 22.16
N VAL A 46 -15.54 9.31 21.38
CA VAL A 46 -16.09 7.95 21.48
C VAL A 46 -15.12 6.99 20.78
N LYS A 47 -14.56 6.03 21.53
CA LYS A 47 -14.03 4.75 21.01
C LYS A 47 -15.21 3.92 20.49
N PRO A 48 -15.10 3.21 19.36
CA PRO A 48 -14.81 1.78 19.51
C PRO A 48 -13.98 1.15 18.38
N GLN A 49 -13.41 0.00 18.74
CA GLN A 49 -12.92 -1.04 17.85
C GLN A 49 -14.04 -1.56 16.94
N VAL A 50 -13.77 -1.80 15.66
CA VAL A 50 -14.34 -2.90 14.87
C VAL A 50 -13.34 -3.26 13.76
N GLU A 51 -12.85 -4.51 13.82
CA GLU A 51 -12.21 -5.24 12.73
C GLU A 51 -13.16 -5.32 11.53
N LEU A 52 -12.67 -5.07 10.32
CA LEU A 52 -13.32 -5.58 9.12
C LEU A 52 -12.32 -5.96 8.04
N ASN A 53 -12.31 -7.27 7.82
CA ASN A 53 -11.77 -7.98 6.66
C ASN A 53 -12.27 -7.36 5.36
N ALA A 54 -11.41 -7.30 4.35
CA ALA A 54 -11.83 -7.42 2.96
C ALA A 54 -10.72 -8.03 2.10
N ALA A 55 -11.12 -9.06 1.36
CA ALA A 55 -10.35 -9.84 0.41
C ALA A 55 -9.88 -9.02 -0.81
N PRO A 56 -8.80 -9.47 -1.50
CA PRO A 56 -8.28 -8.81 -2.68
C PRO A 56 -9.13 -9.13 -3.91
N ARG A 57 -9.57 -8.09 -4.63
CA ARG A 57 -10.15 -8.24 -5.96
C ARG A 57 -9.10 -7.86 -7.00
N GLU A 58 -8.63 -8.87 -7.72
CA GLU A 58 -7.78 -8.74 -8.90
C GLU A 58 -8.49 -7.88 -9.97
N VAL A 59 -7.78 -6.88 -10.51
CA VAL A 59 -8.17 -6.17 -11.72
C VAL A 59 -7.18 -6.53 -12.81
N ILE A 60 -7.65 -7.38 -13.73
CA ILE A 60 -7.03 -7.70 -15.01
C ILE A 60 -7.13 -6.43 -15.89
N TRP A 61 -5.99 -5.81 -16.21
CA TRP A 61 -5.90 -4.82 -17.27
C TRP A 61 -5.48 -5.52 -18.56
N ALA A 62 -6.43 -5.66 -19.48
CA ALA A 62 -6.15 -6.08 -20.85
C ALA A 62 -5.49 -4.92 -21.62
N GLN A 63 -4.37 -5.24 -22.27
CA GLN A 63 -3.68 -4.40 -23.25
C GLN A 63 -4.58 -4.11 -24.45
N ALA A 64 -4.58 -2.87 -24.89
CA ALA A 64 -4.91 -2.50 -26.26
C ALA A 64 -3.82 -1.57 -26.78
N GLU A 65 -2.93 -2.14 -27.58
CA GLU A 65 -1.96 -1.43 -28.40
C GLU A 65 -2.68 -0.66 -29.51
N ALA A 66 -2.38 0.62 -29.65
CA ALA A 66 -2.59 1.36 -30.89
C ALA A 66 -1.36 2.22 -31.14
N GLN A 67 -0.58 1.77 -32.13
CA GLN A 67 0.55 2.49 -32.72
C GLN A 67 0.04 3.78 -33.37
N ALA A 68 0.74 4.88 -33.14
CA ALA A 68 0.72 6.03 -34.03
C ALA A 68 2.10 6.70 -34.01
N GLU A 69 2.89 6.40 -35.04
CA GLU A 69 4.04 7.18 -35.48
C GLU A 69 3.60 8.61 -35.79
N VAL A 70 4.31 9.62 -35.27
CA VAL A 70 4.21 10.98 -35.78
C VAL A 70 5.60 11.45 -36.20
N SER A 71 5.73 11.51 -37.51
CA SER A 71 6.89 11.95 -38.26
C SER A 71 7.08 13.47 -38.15
N GLN A 72 8.35 13.86 -38.17
CA GLN A 72 8.80 15.24 -38.27
C GLN A 72 8.42 15.80 -39.65
N GLN A 73 7.71 16.93 -39.68
CA GLN A 73 7.95 17.92 -40.73
C GLN A 73 7.52 19.32 -40.32
N SER A 74 8.48 20.22 -40.48
CA SER A 74 8.42 21.66 -40.38
C SER A 74 7.50 22.27 -41.43
N THR A 75 6.63 23.19 -41.03
CA THR A 75 6.12 24.22 -41.95
C THR A 75 5.81 25.51 -41.19
N SER A 76 6.39 26.58 -41.71
CA SER A 76 6.37 27.96 -41.26
C SER A 76 5.25 28.75 -41.93
N GLN A 77 4.61 29.67 -41.19
CA GLN A 77 3.90 30.89 -41.66
C GLN A 77 3.53 31.72 -40.41
N GLN A 78 4.25 32.78 -40.03
CA GLN A 78 4.20 34.19 -40.47
C GLN A 78 2.87 34.95 -40.22
N SER A 79 2.91 35.84 -39.22
CA SER A 79 2.26 37.17 -39.17
C SER A 79 3.04 38.03 -38.13
N SER A 80 4.01 38.86 -38.56
CA SER A 80 3.93 40.33 -38.78
C SER A 80 3.70 41.16 -37.50
N LEU A 81 4.48 42.16 -37.05
CA LEU A 81 5.69 42.96 -37.39
C LEU A 81 5.99 43.83 -36.10
N PRO A 82 7.00 44.72 -35.97
CA PRO A 82 8.21 44.98 -36.76
C PRO A 82 9.51 44.98 -35.91
N ALA A 83 10.61 44.52 -36.48
CA ALA A 83 11.94 44.95 -36.03
C ALA A 83 12.73 45.36 -37.27
N THR A 84 12.67 46.66 -37.55
CA THR A 84 13.69 47.38 -38.31
C THR A 84 15.06 47.13 -37.69
N LEU A 85 15.97 46.50 -38.43
CA LEU A 85 17.39 46.90 -38.59
C LEU A 85 18.05 46.00 -39.65
N PRO A 86 19.01 46.54 -40.42
CA PRO A 86 19.46 45.99 -41.68
C PRO A 86 20.46 44.84 -41.50
N SER A 87 20.33 43.84 -42.36
CA SER A 87 21.42 42.91 -42.66
C SER A 87 22.60 43.72 -43.23
N ALA A 88 23.65 43.83 -42.44
CA ALA A 88 24.98 44.30 -42.85
C ALA A 88 25.95 43.12 -42.66
N PRO A 89 27.01 43.02 -43.47
CA PRO A 89 27.76 41.79 -43.68
C PRO A 89 28.41 41.33 -42.38
N ASN A 90 28.60 40.01 -42.22
CA ASN A 90 29.45 39.42 -41.19
C ASN A 90 30.84 40.06 -41.24
N SER A 91 31.00 41.16 -40.51
CA SER A 91 32.23 41.90 -40.44
C SER A 91 33.21 41.06 -39.63
N LEU A 92 34.42 40.85 -40.15
CA LEU A 92 35.52 40.21 -39.43
C LEU A 92 35.70 40.79 -38.02
N ALA A 93 35.35 42.07 -37.82
CA ALA A 93 35.33 42.72 -36.51
C ALA A 93 34.25 42.16 -35.56
N ALA A 94 33.05 41.82 -36.06
CA ALA A 94 31.99 41.20 -35.26
C ALA A 94 32.34 39.76 -34.87
N SER A 95 32.88 38.96 -35.81
CA SER A 95 33.36 37.60 -35.53
C SER A 95 34.57 37.56 -34.58
N PHE A 96 35.41 38.60 -34.58
CA PHE A 96 36.50 38.76 -33.61
C PHE A 96 36.02 39.14 -32.22
N LEU A 97 35.10 40.10 -32.14
CA LEU A 97 34.49 40.51 -30.87
C LEU A 97 33.71 39.36 -30.22
N MET A 98 33.20 38.41 -31.02
CA MET A 98 32.58 37.17 -30.54
C MET A 98 33.58 36.06 -30.17
N GLY A 99 34.89 36.26 -30.39
CA GLY A 99 35.93 35.30 -29.98
C GLY A 99 36.13 34.09 -30.89
N ASP A 100 35.49 34.06 -32.05
CA ASP A 100 35.57 32.95 -33.02
C ASP A 100 36.85 32.97 -33.87
N LEU A 101 37.69 34.01 -33.73
CA LEU A 101 38.92 34.21 -34.53
C LEU A 101 40.16 34.36 -33.65
N THR A 102 41.25 33.70 -34.04
CA THR A 102 42.55 33.79 -33.37
C THR A 102 43.14 35.22 -33.48
N PRO A 103 43.71 35.77 -32.39
CA PRO A 103 44.12 37.18 -32.31
C PRO A 103 45.21 37.59 -33.32
N ASP A 104 45.95 36.62 -33.87
CA ASP A 104 47.00 36.87 -34.86
C ASP A 104 46.45 37.20 -36.26
N VAL A 105 45.22 36.77 -36.59
CA VAL A 105 44.60 37.05 -37.90
C VAL A 105 44.12 38.50 -38.00
N LEU A 106 43.70 39.11 -36.88
CA LEU A 106 43.32 40.52 -36.88
C LEU A 106 44.48 41.49 -36.82
N LYS A 107 45.61 41.08 -36.24
CA LYS A 107 46.79 41.94 -36.16
C LYS A 107 47.29 42.35 -37.54
N ASN A 108 47.15 41.48 -38.55
CA ASN A 108 47.51 41.77 -39.93
C ASN A 108 46.36 42.34 -40.80
N SER A 109 45.10 41.97 -40.52
CA SER A 109 43.95 42.33 -41.37
C SER A 109 43.22 43.61 -40.95
N VAL A 110 43.04 43.86 -39.64
CA VAL A 110 42.25 45.01 -39.15
C VAL A 110 43.09 46.27 -38.98
N TYR A 111 44.37 46.13 -38.58
CA TYR A 111 45.30 47.26 -38.54
C TYR A 111 45.64 47.81 -39.94
N SER A 112 45.43 47.02 -41.02
CA SER A 112 45.64 47.46 -42.41
C SER A 112 44.38 48.06 -43.06
N GLN A 113 43.17 47.65 -42.66
CA GLN A 113 41.92 48.15 -43.24
C GLN A 113 41.36 49.43 -42.58
N PHE A 114 41.74 49.74 -41.34
CA PHE A 114 41.25 50.95 -40.65
C PHE A 114 42.39 51.73 -39.94
N PRO A 115 43.17 52.54 -40.67
CA PRO A 115 44.26 53.35 -40.09
C PRO A 115 43.81 54.34 -39.00
N SER A 116 42.52 54.72 -38.99
CA SER A 116 41.92 55.62 -38.00
C SER A 116 41.81 55.01 -36.60
N LEU A 117 41.79 53.67 -36.47
CA LEU A 117 41.81 52.98 -35.17
C LEU A 117 43.19 52.98 -34.51
N CYS A 118 44.27 53.26 -35.27
CA CYS A 118 45.59 53.54 -34.70
C CYS A 118 45.71 54.96 -34.13
N SER A 119 44.79 55.87 -34.47
CA SER A 119 44.82 57.27 -34.01
C SER A 119 44.05 57.49 -32.72
N MET A 120 43.12 56.60 -32.38
CA MET A 120 42.62 56.49 -31.03
C MET A 120 43.54 55.56 -30.27
N GLN A 121 44.17 56.07 -29.22
CA GLN A 121 44.88 55.27 -28.23
C GLN A 121 43.90 54.42 -27.41
N ALA A 122 43.08 53.61 -28.08
CA ALA A 122 42.36 52.50 -27.49
C ALA A 122 43.41 51.42 -27.27
N CYS A 123 43.95 51.38 -26.05
CA CYS A 123 44.92 50.37 -25.65
C CYS A 123 44.31 48.99 -25.96
N ALA A 124 45.09 48.05 -26.50
CA ALA A 124 44.63 46.69 -26.79
C ALA A 124 43.93 46.01 -25.59
N GLU A 125 44.23 46.47 -24.37
CA GLU A 125 43.55 46.14 -23.13
C GLU A 125 42.04 46.47 -23.14
N ASP A 126 41.61 47.59 -23.72
CA ASP A 126 40.21 47.99 -23.80
C ASP A 126 39.40 47.10 -24.75
N VAL A 127 40.03 46.65 -25.84
CA VAL A 127 39.41 45.71 -26.78
C VAL A 127 39.22 44.34 -26.14
N VAL A 128 40.23 43.84 -25.41
CA VAL A 128 40.12 42.58 -24.65
C VAL A 128 39.08 42.69 -23.53
N LYS A 129 39.00 43.84 -22.87
CA LYS A 129 37.98 44.10 -21.84
C LYS A 129 36.56 44.12 -22.43
N LEU A 130 36.37 44.73 -23.60
CA LEU A 130 35.09 44.73 -24.30
C LEU A 130 34.70 43.31 -24.75
N GLN A 131 35.65 42.56 -25.30
CA GLN A 131 35.45 41.15 -25.67
C GLN A 131 35.05 40.32 -24.44
N ARG A 132 35.72 40.50 -23.31
CA ARG A 132 35.36 39.84 -22.04
C ARG A 132 33.93 40.20 -21.62
N MET A 133 33.58 41.49 -21.56
CA MET A 133 32.22 41.90 -21.19
C MET A 133 31.16 41.34 -22.15
N MET A 134 31.45 41.23 -23.44
CA MET A 134 30.54 40.65 -24.42
C MET A 134 30.36 39.14 -24.19
N THR A 135 31.43 38.41 -23.90
CA THR A 135 31.34 36.98 -23.55
C THR A 135 30.57 36.77 -22.25
N GLU A 136 30.82 37.58 -21.21
CA GLU A 136 30.09 37.55 -19.94
C GLU A 136 28.60 37.85 -20.16
N TYR A 137 28.27 38.84 -21.00
CA TYR A 137 26.90 39.14 -21.38
C TYR A 137 26.21 37.98 -22.11
N MET A 138 26.91 37.31 -23.04
CA MET A 138 26.36 36.14 -23.73
C MET A 138 26.11 34.96 -22.77
N VAL A 139 27.05 34.69 -21.85
CA VAL A 139 26.89 33.68 -20.81
C VAL A 139 25.71 34.01 -19.90
N LEU A 140 25.56 35.28 -19.50
CA LEU A 140 24.43 35.73 -18.70
C LEU A 140 23.10 35.58 -19.44
N LYS A 141 23.05 35.96 -20.72
CA LYS A 141 21.86 35.79 -21.57
C LYS A 141 21.47 34.31 -21.68
N GLN A 142 22.42 33.43 -21.96
CA GLN A 142 22.17 31.99 -22.01
C GLN A 142 21.69 31.43 -20.67
N THR A 143 22.24 31.94 -19.56
CA THR A 143 21.83 31.53 -18.21
C THR A 143 20.40 31.98 -17.92
N LEU A 144 20.03 33.20 -18.33
CA LEU A 144 18.68 33.73 -18.18
C LEU A 144 17.66 32.96 -19.04
N ASP A 145 18.02 32.62 -20.28
CA ASP A 145 17.18 31.80 -21.16
C ASP A 145 16.95 30.40 -20.56
N LYS A 146 18.01 29.79 -20.00
CA LYS A 146 17.90 28.52 -19.27
C LYS A 146 17.01 28.64 -18.04
N LEU A 147 17.16 29.70 -17.25
CA LEU A 147 16.34 29.96 -16.06
C LEU A 147 14.87 30.16 -16.42
N ASN A 148 14.58 30.86 -17.52
CA ASN A 148 13.21 31.07 -17.98
C ASN A 148 12.57 29.75 -18.42
N ASN A 149 13.31 28.90 -19.15
CA ASN A 149 12.82 27.58 -19.55
C ASN A 149 12.57 26.67 -18.34
N THR A 150 13.50 26.61 -17.38
CA THR A 150 13.29 25.80 -16.16
C THR A 150 12.09 26.31 -15.35
N MET A 151 11.90 27.61 -15.24
CA MET A 151 10.72 28.19 -14.59
C MET A 151 9.41 27.81 -15.28
N GLN A 152 9.38 27.80 -16.62
CA GLN A 152 8.22 27.34 -17.38
C GLN A 152 7.94 25.84 -17.16
N ASP A 153 8.98 25.01 -17.08
CA ASP A 153 8.83 23.59 -16.83
C ASP A 153 8.34 23.32 -15.40
N TYR A 154 8.88 24.02 -14.40
CA TYR A 154 8.36 23.96 -13.04
C TYR A 154 6.88 24.38 -12.96
N TYR A 155 6.49 25.41 -13.71
CA TYR A 155 5.10 25.82 -13.77
C TYR A 155 4.19 24.73 -14.37
N LYS A 156 4.60 24.11 -15.50
CA LYS A 156 3.84 23.01 -16.13
C LYS A 156 3.71 21.81 -15.20
N ILE A 157 4.81 21.39 -14.58
CA ILE A 157 4.83 20.29 -13.62
C ILE A 157 3.86 20.63 -12.48
N THR A 158 3.98 21.81 -11.87
CA THR A 158 3.09 22.24 -10.77
C THR A 158 1.62 22.21 -11.17
N GLN A 159 1.27 22.58 -12.40
CA GLN A 159 -0.11 22.48 -12.89
C GLN A 159 -0.57 21.03 -13.04
N GLN A 160 0.29 20.13 -13.55
CA GLN A 160 -0.02 18.70 -13.61
C GLN A 160 -0.28 18.13 -12.22
N TRP A 161 0.57 18.43 -11.23
CA TRP A 161 0.36 17.98 -9.85
C TRP A 161 -0.97 18.46 -9.26
N ARG A 162 -1.41 19.68 -9.57
CA ARG A 162 -2.72 20.19 -9.13
C ARG A 162 -3.88 19.44 -9.80
N LEU A 163 -3.78 19.17 -11.09
CA LEU A 163 -4.80 18.41 -11.83
C LEU A 163 -4.87 16.95 -11.34
N GLU A 164 -3.73 16.32 -11.09
CA GLU A 164 -3.69 14.97 -10.53
C GLU A 164 -4.20 14.92 -9.08
N ALA A 165 -3.90 15.94 -8.28
CA ALA A 165 -4.41 16.02 -6.91
C ALA A 165 -5.93 16.16 -6.87
N THR A 166 -6.48 17.05 -7.71
CA THR A 166 -7.94 17.25 -7.83
C THR A 166 -8.63 15.99 -8.36
N LYS A 167 -8.08 15.35 -9.41
CA LYS A 167 -8.61 14.08 -9.91
C LYS A 167 -8.60 12.97 -8.84
N ARG A 168 -7.50 12.81 -8.10
CA ARG A 168 -7.42 11.85 -6.99
C ARG A 168 -8.45 12.15 -5.90
N GLU A 169 -8.67 13.42 -5.58
CA GLU A 169 -9.68 13.82 -4.62
C GLU A 169 -11.10 13.47 -5.11
N GLU A 170 -11.41 13.72 -6.38
CA GLU A 170 -12.68 13.33 -7.00
C GLU A 170 -12.88 11.80 -6.96
N ASP A 171 -11.86 11.02 -7.29
CA ASP A 171 -11.91 9.55 -7.22
C ASP A 171 -12.19 9.06 -5.79
N TYR A 172 -11.54 9.64 -4.78
CA TYR A 172 -11.82 9.31 -3.37
C TYR A 172 -13.22 9.73 -2.93
N GLN A 173 -13.69 10.91 -3.37
CA GLN A 173 -15.06 11.35 -3.08
C GLN A 173 -16.09 10.41 -3.69
N GLU A 174 -15.86 9.91 -4.90
CA GLU A 174 -16.74 8.95 -5.56
C GLU A 174 -16.74 7.59 -4.85
N GLN A 175 -15.57 7.08 -4.46
CA GLN A 175 -15.47 5.86 -3.66
C GLN A 175 -16.21 6.01 -2.32
N LEU A 176 -16.08 7.15 -1.64
CA LEU A 176 -16.81 7.41 -0.40
C LEU A 176 -18.33 7.45 -0.61
N LYS A 177 -18.81 8.03 -1.73
CA LYS A 177 -20.23 7.99 -2.09
C LYS A 177 -20.70 6.56 -2.33
N GLN A 178 -19.94 5.76 -3.06
CA GLN A 178 -20.27 4.36 -3.32
C GLN A 178 -20.32 3.54 -2.03
N CYS A 179 -19.33 3.69 -1.14
CA CYS A 179 -19.34 3.05 0.18
C CYS A 179 -20.56 3.49 1.00
N ARG A 180 -20.92 4.77 0.97
CA ARG A 180 -22.11 5.27 1.68
C ARG A 180 -23.40 4.64 1.16
N VAL A 181 -23.56 4.56 -0.16
CA VAL A 181 -24.71 3.89 -0.79
C VAL A 181 -24.75 2.41 -0.40
N GLN A 182 -23.62 1.72 -0.37
CA GLN A 182 -23.57 0.31 0.06
C GLN A 182 -23.96 0.14 1.53
N ILE A 183 -23.48 1.02 2.42
CA ILE A 183 -23.87 1.03 3.83
C ILE A 183 -25.37 1.25 3.97
N ASP A 184 -25.95 2.19 3.24
CA ASP A 184 -27.38 2.49 3.30
C ASP A 184 -28.21 1.30 2.79
N THR A 185 -27.81 0.65 1.69
CA THR A 185 -28.46 -0.57 1.19
C THR A 185 -28.41 -1.70 2.20
N LEU A 186 -27.23 -2.00 2.75
CA LEU A 186 -27.08 -3.06 3.76
C LEU A 186 -27.83 -2.74 5.05
N SER A 187 -27.98 -1.47 5.40
CA SER A 187 -28.76 -1.04 6.57
C SER A 187 -30.25 -1.30 6.35
N GLU A 188 -30.78 -1.01 5.16
CA GLU A 188 -32.19 -1.28 4.85
C GLU A 188 -32.47 -2.78 4.72
N GLU A 189 -31.55 -3.56 4.14
CA GLU A 189 -31.64 -5.02 4.12
C GLU A 189 -31.64 -5.62 5.53
N ASN A 190 -30.74 -5.16 6.41
CA ASN A 190 -30.72 -5.60 7.80
C ASN A 190 -32.00 -5.25 8.55
N LYS A 191 -32.57 -4.08 8.26
CA LYS A 191 -33.84 -3.64 8.85
C LYS A 191 -35.00 -4.50 8.34
N GLN A 192 -35.01 -4.85 7.07
CA GLN A 192 -36.01 -5.74 6.47
C GLN A 192 -35.89 -7.16 7.06
N LEU A 193 -34.69 -7.73 7.13
CA LEU A 193 -34.46 -9.05 7.73
C LEU A 193 -34.86 -9.09 9.21
N LYS A 194 -34.57 -8.03 9.98
CA LYS A 194 -35.03 -7.95 11.38
C LYS A 194 -36.56 -7.96 11.49
N LYS A 195 -37.25 -7.28 10.57
CA LYS A 195 -38.71 -7.29 10.51
C LYS A 195 -39.23 -8.68 10.18
N GLU A 196 -38.67 -9.35 9.18
CA GLU A 196 -39.06 -10.72 8.80
C GLU A 196 -38.83 -11.73 9.92
N VAL A 197 -37.71 -11.63 10.64
CA VAL A 197 -37.44 -12.48 11.81
C VAL A 197 -38.47 -12.22 12.92
N GLN A 198 -38.82 -10.95 13.17
CA GLN A 198 -39.84 -10.59 14.16
C GLN A 198 -41.21 -11.17 13.76
N ASP A 199 -41.62 -11.00 12.51
CA ASP A 199 -42.89 -11.53 11.98
C ASP A 199 -42.92 -13.07 12.08
N ASN A 200 -41.82 -13.75 11.76
CA ASN A 200 -41.71 -15.21 11.91
C ASN A 200 -41.78 -15.66 13.38
N LEU A 201 -41.17 -14.93 14.30
CA LEU A 201 -41.27 -15.20 15.74
C LEU A 201 -42.71 -15.07 16.23
N GLU A 202 -43.43 -14.05 15.75
CA GLU A 202 -44.84 -13.85 16.07
C GLU A 202 -45.72 -14.97 15.50
N GLN A 203 -45.47 -15.41 14.27
CA GLN A 203 -46.15 -16.57 13.68
C GLN A 203 -45.88 -17.85 14.45
N MET A 204 -44.63 -18.13 14.85
CA MET A 204 -44.31 -19.31 15.66
C MET A 204 -45.03 -19.28 17.02
N ARG A 205 -45.09 -18.11 17.67
CA ARG A 205 -45.85 -17.96 18.93
C ARG A 205 -47.33 -18.25 18.73
N LEU A 206 -47.93 -17.74 17.65
CA LEU A 206 -49.33 -18.01 17.31
C LEU A 206 -49.57 -19.52 17.11
N VAL A 207 -48.69 -20.22 16.39
CA VAL A 207 -48.80 -21.66 16.16
C VAL A 207 -48.66 -22.44 17.46
N GLU A 208 -47.73 -22.06 18.34
CA GLU A 208 -47.57 -22.71 19.64
C GLU A 208 -48.82 -22.50 20.53
N ASP A 209 -49.38 -21.29 20.54
CA ASP A 209 -50.63 -20.99 21.26
C ASP A 209 -51.82 -21.82 20.73
N ILE A 210 -51.92 -22.00 19.41
CA ILE A 210 -52.94 -22.87 18.79
C ILE A 210 -52.71 -24.32 19.21
N ARG A 211 -51.49 -24.82 19.09
CA ARG A 211 -51.13 -26.20 19.47
C ARG A 211 -51.44 -26.48 20.94
N GLN A 212 -51.14 -25.52 21.82
CA GLN A 212 -51.42 -25.62 23.24
C GLN A 212 -52.94 -25.71 23.50
N LYS A 213 -53.75 -24.87 22.84
CA LYS A 213 -55.21 -24.92 22.92
C LYS A 213 -55.77 -26.25 22.44
N GLU A 214 -55.32 -26.73 21.28
CA GLU A 214 -55.72 -28.04 20.73
C GLU A 214 -55.38 -29.18 21.69
N HIS A 215 -54.19 -29.14 22.31
CA HIS A 215 -53.79 -30.13 23.29
C HIS A 215 -54.65 -30.08 24.57
N ASP A 216 -55.02 -28.88 25.04
CA ASP A 216 -55.89 -28.72 26.19
C ASP A 216 -57.33 -29.18 25.90
N GLU A 217 -57.87 -28.90 24.70
CA GLU A 217 -59.15 -29.42 24.22
C GLU A 217 -59.16 -30.96 24.11
N LEU A 218 -58.09 -31.54 23.57
CA LEU A 218 -57.91 -33.00 23.51
C LEU A 218 -57.86 -33.61 24.91
N ARG A 219 -57.12 -33.01 25.84
CA ARG A 219 -57.05 -33.44 27.24
C ARG A 219 -58.43 -33.38 27.90
N GLN A 220 -59.20 -32.33 27.66
CA GLN A 220 -60.57 -32.21 28.16
C GLN A 220 -61.46 -33.31 27.59
N SER A 221 -61.44 -33.55 26.27
CA SER A 221 -62.23 -34.59 25.61
C SER A 221 -61.89 -36.00 26.12
N VAL A 222 -60.60 -36.29 26.34
CA VAL A 222 -60.16 -37.55 26.95
C VAL A 222 -60.70 -37.69 28.37
N SER A 223 -60.63 -36.64 29.18
CA SER A 223 -61.16 -36.64 30.55
C SER A 223 -62.68 -36.90 30.57
N GLU A 224 -63.45 -36.26 29.70
CA GLU A 224 -64.89 -36.46 29.56
C GLU A 224 -65.23 -37.90 29.14
N LYS A 225 -64.52 -38.45 28.15
CA LYS A 225 -64.71 -39.85 27.70
C LYS A 225 -64.31 -40.85 28.79
N SER A 226 -63.22 -40.61 29.51
CA SER A 226 -62.80 -41.44 30.63
C SER A 226 -63.83 -41.43 31.77
N ALA A 227 -64.42 -40.27 32.09
CA ALA A 227 -65.49 -40.17 33.08
C ALA A 227 -66.74 -40.96 32.65
N LEU A 228 -67.12 -40.90 31.37
CA LEU A 228 -68.22 -41.69 30.83
C LEU A 228 -67.94 -43.20 30.92
N ILE A 229 -66.74 -43.64 30.53
CA ILE A 229 -66.32 -45.05 30.66
C ILE A 229 -66.40 -45.51 32.11
N MET A 230 -65.92 -44.69 33.06
CA MET A 230 -65.96 -45.02 34.48
C MET A 230 -67.40 -45.14 34.99
N ASN A 231 -68.31 -44.27 34.54
CA ASN A 231 -69.73 -44.35 34.87
C ASN A 231 -70.37 -45.63 34.29
N MET A 232 -70.13 -45.92 33.00
CA MET A 232 -70.60 -47.17 32.37
C MET A 232 -70.08 -48.42 33.07
N ARG A 233 -68.83 -48.40 33.55
CA ARG A 233 -68.23 -49.52 34.29
C ARG A 233 -68.97 -49.80 35.59
N VAL A 234 -69.31 -48.75 36.36
CA VAL A 234 -70.12 -48.88 37.58
C VAL A 234 -71.49 -49.48 37.29
N GLU A 235 -72.14 -49.06 36.21
CA GLU A 235 -73.46 -49.60 35.83
C GLU A 235 -73.38 -51.07 35.37
N ILE A 236 -72.32 -51.46 34.65
CA ILE A 236 -72.06 -52.86 34.30
C ILE A 236 -71.88 -53.70 35.56
N ASP A 237 -71.05 -53.25 36.51
CA ASP A 237 -70.81 -53.96 37.77
C ASP A 237 -72.13 -54.12 38.55
N ARG A 238 -72.97 -53.08 38.59
CA ARG A 238 -74.31 -53.11 39.19
C ARG A 238 -75.24 -54.12 38.51
N LEU A 239 -75.27 -54.15 37.18
CA LEU A 239 -76.10 -55.09 36.41
C LEU A 239 -75.64 -56.54 36.60
N GLN A 240 -74.33 -56.78 36.61
CA GLN A 240 -73.77 -58.11 36.90
C GLN A 240 -74.14 -58.60 38.30
N GLN A 241 -74.09 -57.71 39.30
CA GLN A 241 -74.45 -58.03 40.67
C GLN A 241 -75.95 -58.40 40.81
N ASN A 242 -76.82 -57.77 40.01
CA ASN A 242 -78.24 -58.11 39.93
C ASN A 242 -78.50 -59.42 39.18
N GLN A 243 -77.77 -59.72 38.09
CA GLN A 243 -77.92 -60.96 37.33
C GLN A 243 -77.41 -62.21 38.07
N LEU A 244 -76.40 -62.07 38.92
CA LEU A 244 -75.87 -63.17 39.74
C LEU A 244 -76.85 -63.64 40.84
N GLN A 245 -77.94 -62.91 41.10
CA GLN A 245 -78.95 -63.30 42.09
C GLN A 245 -80.12 -64.13 41.50
N SER A 246 -80.16 -64.38 40.18
CA SER A 246 -81.32 -64.99 39.52
C SER A 246 -80.97 -66.02 38.45
N PHE A 247 -80.38 -67.17 38.81
CA PHE A 247 -80.40 -68.35 37.93
C PHE A 247 -80.56 -69.66 38.73
N GLU A 248 -81.67 -70.34 38.47
CA GLU A 248 -82.08 -71.66 38.96
C GLU A 248 -81.53 -72.74 38.01
N TYR A 249 -80.84 -73.74 38.56
CA TYR A 249 -80.12 -74.79 37.82
C TYR A 249 -80.96 -76.08 37.82
N ILE A 250 -81.49 -76.49 36.67
CA ILE A 250 -82.19 -77.77 36.49
C ILE A 250 -81.17 -78.85 36.13
N THR A 251 -81.03 -79.83 37.02
CA THR A 251 -80.39 -81.12 36.76
C THR A 251 -81.42 -82.12 36.28
N ASP A 252 -81.08 -82.97 35.32
CA ASP A 252 -81.67 -84.31 35.27
C ASP A 252 -80.70 -85.36 34.73
N ALA A 253 -80.80 -86.52 35.36
CA ALA A 253 -79.96 -87.70 35.20
C ALA A 253 -80.68 -88.81 34.42
N ASP A 254 -79.88 -89.82 34.09
CA ASP A 254 -80.21 -91.24 33.92
C ASP A 254 -80.50 -91.84 32.52
N LYS A 255 -79.52 -92.67 32.13
CA LYS A 255 -79.59 -94.12 31.88
C LYS A 255 -79.92 -94.69 30.48
N THR A 256 -78.86 -95.35 29.98
CA THR A 256 -78.77 -96.72 29.42
C THR A 256 -79.44 -97.09 28.09
N ASN A 257 -78.56 -97.62 27.24
CA ASN A 257 -78.61 -98.93 26.58
C ASN A 257 -78.78 -99.00 25.05
N ALA A 258 -77.80 -99.72 24.50
CA ALA A 258 -77.90 -100.71 23.43
C ALA A 258 -78.22 -100.25 21.99
N GLN A 259 -77.14 -100.25 21.20
CA GLN A 259 -77.06 -100.91 19.89
C GLN A 259 -78.19 -100.61 18.89
N ASN A 260 -78.11 -99.45 18.25
CA ASN A 260 -78.40 -99.28 16.80
C ASN A 260 -78.05 -97.87 16.28
N VAL A 261 -76.92 -97.30 16.72
CA VAL A 261 -76.61 -95.86 16.55
C VAL A 261 -75.44 -95.59 15.58
N ASN A 262 -74.76 -96.62 15.06
CA ASN A 262 -73.53 -96.44 14.27
C ASN A 262 -73.72 -95.80 12.88
N THR A 263 -74.94 -95.70 12.35
CA THR A 263 -75.18 -95.16 10.99
C THR A 263 -75.79 -93.74 11.02
N ALA A 264 -76.41 -93.33 12.12
CA ALA A 264 -76.91 -91.96 12.34
C ALA A 264 -75.89 -91.08 13.10
N LEU A 265 -75.11 -91.66 14.03
CA LEU A 265 -74.03 -90.96 14.75
C LEU A 265 -72.84 -90.65 13.84
N ASN A 266 -72.58 -91.48 12.82
CA ASN A 266 -71.57 -91.19 11.80
C ASN A 266 -72.00 -90.07 10.84
N LYS A 267 -73.30 -89.83 10.63
CA LYS A 267 -73.80 -88.66 9.89
C LYS A 267 -73.75 -87.38 10.73
N MET A 268 -74.18 -87.40 12.00
CA MET A 268 -74.02 -86.23 12.89
C MET A 268 -72.54 -85.89 13.18
N LYS A 269 -71.67 -86.88 13.40
CA LYS A 269 -70.22 -86.65 13.52
C LYS A 269 -69.62 -86.13 12.22
N SER A 270 -70.10 -86.60 11.06
CA SER A 270 -69.67 -86.07 9.75
C SER A 270 -70.06 -84.60 9.59
N ASP A 271 -71.27 -84.20 9.97
CA ASP A 271 -71.73 -82.81 9.90
C ASP A 271 -70.97 -81.90 10.89
N GLU A 272 -70.67 -82.39 12.10
CA GLU A 272 -69.80 -81.70 13.07
C GLU A 272 -68.34 -81.59 12.59
N HIS A 273 -67.83 -82.63 11.93
CA HIS A 273 -66.50 -82.60 11.30
C HIS A 273 -66.47 -81.61 10.14
N GLU A 274 -67.52 -81.53 9.33
CA GLU A 274 -67.59 -80.59 8.23
C GLU A 274 -67.71 -79.13 8.71
N GLN A 275 -68.44 -78.88 9.80
CA GLN A 275 -68.43 -77.57 10.47
C GLN A 275 -67.04 -77.20 11.00
N LYS A 276 -66.33 -78.14 11.64
CA LYS A 276 -64.95 -77.92 12.10
C LYS A 276 -63.98 -77.66 10.94
N ILE A 277 -64.14 -78.35 9.81
CA ILE A 277 -63.33 -78.08 8.61
C ILE A 277 -63.59 -76.67 8.10
N LYS A 278 -64.85 -76.24 8.00
CA LYS A 278 -65.19 -74.86 7.59
C LYS A 278 -64.66 -73.81 8.57
N GLU A 279 -64.70 -74.08 9.88
CA GLU A 279 -64.13 -73.19 10.89
C GLU A 279 -62.60 -73.09 10.77
N LEU A 280 -61.91 -74.22 10.54
CA LEU A 280 -60.47 -74.25 10.30
C LEU A 280 -60.09 -73.53 9.00
N GLU A 281 -60.86 -73.72 7.93
CA GLU A 281 -60.67 -72.99 6.66
C GLU A 281 -60.86 -71.48 6.83
N GLN A 282 -61.83 -71.04 7.63
CA GLN A 282 -62.01 -69.62 7.96
C GLN A 282 -60.82 -69.08 8.77
N LYS A 283 -60.32 -69.84 9.75
CA LYS A 283 -59.12 -69.46 10.51
C LYS A 283 -57.88 -69.37 9.62
N ILE A 284 -57.69 -70.31 8.69
CA ILE A 284 -56.59 -70.27 7.72
C ILE A 284 -56.69 -69.01 6.86
N LYS A 285 -57.87 -68.69 6.32
CA LYS A 285 -58.08 -67.47 5.53
C LYS A 285 -57.80 -66.19 6.33
N GLU A 286 -58.22 -66.12 7.59
CA GLU A 286 -57.93 -64.94 8.42
C GLU A 286 -56.44 -64.84 8.75
N LEU A 287 -55.75 -65.95 9.02
CA LEU A 287 -54.30 -65.97 9.21
C LEU A 287 -53.54 -65.54 7.95
N GLU A 288 -53.96 -66.00 6.77
CA GLU A 288 -53.41 -65.57 5.47
C GLU A 288 -53.62 -64.07 5.23
N ARG A 289 -54.80 -63.54 5.61
CA ARG A 289 -55.10 -62.11 5.54
C ARG A 289 -54.24 -61.30 6.51
N GLN A 290 -54.05 -61.79 7.73
CA GLN A 290 -53.16 -61.16 8.72
C GLN A 290 -51.69 -61.18 8.26
N SER A 291 -51.22 -62.30 7.72
CA SER A 291 -49.87 -62.41 7.16
C SER A 291 -49.66 -61.43 6.01
N SER A 292 -50.65 -61.31 5.12
CA SER A 292 -50.62 -60.36 4.01
C SER A 292 -50.60 -58.91 4.48
N ARG A 293 -51.35 -58.58 5.56
CA ARG A 293 -51.33 -57.25 6.18
C ARG A 293 -49.96 -56.93 6.78
N LEU A 294 -49.39 -57.86 7.55
CA LEU A 294 -48.07 -57.69 8.16
C LEU A 294 -46.95 -57.55 7.10
N LEU A 295 -47.06 -58.27 5.98
CA LEU A 295 -46.12 -58.11 4.86
C LEU A 295 -46.21 -56.72 4.21
N ALA A 296 -47.43 -56.20 4.01
CA ALA A 296 -47.62 -54.85 3.48
C ALA A 296 -47.04 -53.78 4.43
N GLU A 297 -47.36 -53.86 5.72
CA GLU A 297 -46.79 -52.95 6.73
C GLU A 297 -45.25 -53.03 6.77
N ASN A 298 -44.67 -54.23 6.66
CA ASN A 298 -43.23 -54.40 6.64
C ASN A 298 -42.58 -53.73 5.42
N VAL A 299 -43.22 -53.79 4.24
CA VAL A 299 -42.74 -53.07 3.05
C VAL A 299 -42.76 -51.56 3.28
N GLU A 300 -43.85 -51.02 3.84
CA GLU A 300 -43.94 -49.59 4.19
C GLU A 300 -42.85 -49.17 5.20
N PHE A 301 -42.57 -50.01 6.19
CA PHE A 301 -41.46 -49.78 7.12
C PHE A 301 -40.09 -49.79 6.43
N GLN A 302 -39.85 -50.67 5.46
CA GLN A 302 -38.60 -50.67 4.69
C GLN A 302 -38.48 -49.41 3.82
N ASP A 303 -39.56 -48.97 3.20
CA ASP A 303 -39.57 -47.76 2.39
C ASP A 303 -39.31 -46.52 3.25
N MET A 304 -39.96 -46.40 4.42
CA MET A 304 -39.67 -45.33 5.37
C MET A 304 -38.21 -45.37 5.86
N LYS A 305 -37.70 -46.56 6.20
CA LYS A 305 -36.31 -46.74 6.62
C LYS A 305 -35.34 -46.27 5.52
N LYS A 306 -35.65 -46.55 4.26
CA LYS A 306 -34.84 -46.11 3.12
C LYS A 306 -34.84 -44.58 3.00
N VAL A 307 -36.00 -43.93 3.12
CA VAL A 307 -36.09 -42.46 3.12
C VAL A 307 -35.23 -41.84 4.22
N TYR A 308 -35.30 -42.38 5.45
CA TYR A 308 -34.47 -41.89 6.55
C TYR A 308 -32.97 -42.09 6.30
N ILE A 309 -32.57 -43.20 5.68
CA ILE A 309 -31.16 -43.44 5.32
C ILE A 309 -30.70 -42.42 4.27
N ASP A 310 -31.52 -42.13 3.27
CA ASP A 310 -31.21 -41.18 2.21
C ASP A 310 -31.09 -39.75 2.78
N GLU A 311 -32.00 -39.37 3.68
CA GLU A 311 -31.95 -38.08 4.39
C GLU A 311 -30.70 -37.95 5.26
N ILE A 312 -30.37 -38.98 6.06
CA ILE A 312 -29.13 -39.01 6.85
C ILE A 312 -27.89 -38.88 5.95
N THR A 313 -27.92 -39.50 4.77
CA THR A 313 -26.80 -39.43 3.82
C THR A 313 -26.66 -38.02 3.23
N CYS A 314 -27.77 -37.38 2.87
CA CYS A 314 -27.80 -35.99 2.41
C CYS A 314 -27.28 -35.02 3.49
N LEU A 315 -27.73 -35.19 4.73
CA LEU A 315 -27.27 -34.37 5.86
C LEU A 315 -25.77 -34.55 6.13
N LYS A 316 -25.24 -35.77 6.02
CA LYS A 316 -23.80 -36.02 6.14
C LYS A 316 -22.98 -35.28 5.08
N VAL A 317 -23.39 -35.33 3.82
CA VAL A 317 -22.70 -34.60 2.74
C VAL A 317 -22.76 -33.09 2.98
N THR A 318 -23.91 -32.58 3.40
CA THR A 318 -24.08 -31.16 3.72
C THR A 318 -23.17 -30.74 4.89
N LEU A 319 -23.08 -31.56 5.93
CA LEU A 319 -22.20 -31.33 7.07
C LEU A 319 -20.73 -31.28 6.63
N THR A 320 -20.26 -32.26 5.86
CA THR A 320 -18.87 -32.28 5.34
C THR A 320 -18.58 -31.03 4.50
N SER A 321 -19.50 -30.63 3.62
CA SER A 321 -19.32 -29.41 2.81
C SER A 321 -19.23 -28.14 3.67
N ALA A 322 -20.02 -28.05 4.75
CA ALA A 322 -19.98 -26.94 5.68
C ALA A 322 -18.68 -26.93 6.49
N GLU A 323 -18.17 -28.09 6.89
CA GLU A 323 -16.89 -28.23 7.58
C GLU A 323 -15.71 -27.80 6.69
N GLU A 324 -15.72 -28.18 5.41
CA GLU A 324 -14.72 -27.77 4.42
C GLU A 324 -14.74 -26.26 4.20
N LEU A 325 -15.92 -25.66 4.08
CA LEU A 325 -16.06 -24.21 3.97
C LEU A 325 -15.56 -23.48 5.23
N LEU A 326 -15.85 -24.00 6.42
CA LEU A 326 -15.33 -23.45 7.68
C LEU A 326 -13.81 -23.56 7.76
N LYS A 327 -13.24 -24.64 7.22
CA LYS A 327 -11.78 -24.81 7.17
C LYS A 327 -11.12 -23.83 6.20
N ALA A 328 -11.71 -23.63 5.02
CA ALA A 328 -11.24 -22.66 4.03
C ALA A 328 -11.30 -21.23 4.59
N THR A 329 -12.44 -20.82 5.13
CA THR A 329 -12.61 -19.48 5.73
C THR A 329 -11.65 -19.23 6.90
N ARG A 330 -11.36 -20.23 7.73
CA ARG A 330 -10.32 -20.13 8.77
C ARG A 330 -8.93 -19.92 8.18
N ALA A 331 -8.57 -20.62 7.10
CA ALA A 331 -7.29 -20.44 6.43
C ALA A 331 -7.15 -19.03 5.85
N ASP A 332 -8.21 -18.50 5.21
CA ASP A 332 -8.23 -17.14 4.68
C ASP A 332 -8.05 -16.09 5.79
N VAL A 333 -8.74 -16.26 6.92
CA VAL A 333 -8.57 -15.39 8.10
C VAL A 333 -7.13 -15.43 8.62
N HIS A 334 -6.50 -16.60 8.67
CA HIS A 334 -5.11 -16.72 9.08
C HIS A 334 -4.15 -16.01 8.10
N GLN A 335 -4.40 -16.12 6.79
CA GLN A 335 -3.61 -15.44 5.77
C GLN A 335 -3.76 -13.93 5.87
N LEU A 336 -4.99 -13.42 6.02
CA LEU A 336 -5.24 -11.99 6.19
C LEU A 336 -4.55 -11.44 7.44
N LYS A 337 -4.59 -12.17 8.56
CA LYS A 337 -3.86 -11.78 9.79
C LYS A 337 -2.35 -11.73 9.59
N ALA A 338 -1.78 -12.66 8.83
CA ALA A 338 -0.35 -12.64 8.53
C ALA A 338 0.04 -11.44 7.65
N LEU A 339 -0.77 -11.11 6.64
CA LEU A 339 -0.55 -9.93 5.80
C LEU A 339 -0.72 -8.63 6.58
N ASP A 340 -1.72 -8.55 7.45
CA ASP A 340 -1.93 -7.38 8.32
C ASP A 340 -0.73 -7.16 9.25
N MET A 341 -0.21 -8.24 9.86
CA MET A 341 1.01 -8.18 10.67
C MET A 341 2.21 -7.66 9.87
N GLN A 342 2.43 -8.17 8.65
CA GLN A 342 3.50 -7.66 7.77
C GLN A 342 3.33 -6.17 7.45
N LYS A 343 2.10 -5.72 7.18
CA LYS A 343 1.80 -4.31 6.91
C LYS A 343 2.00 -3.44 8.13
N THR A 344 1.68 -3.94 9.33
CA THR A 344 1.92 -3.21 10.58
C THR A 344 3.43 -3.02 10.84
N ASP A 345 4.25 -4.03 10.53
CA ASP A 345 5.71 -3.93 10.63
C ASP A 345 6.29 -2.93 9.61
N GLU A 346 5.79 -2.93 8.37
CA GLU A 346 6.16 -1.95 7.34
C GLU A 346 5.82 -0.52 7.77
N ILE A 347 4.61 -0.31 8.30
CA ILE A 347 4.19 1.00 8.85
C ILE A 347 5.08 1.42 10.02
N ALA A 348 5.45 0.49 10.91
CA ALA A 348 6.35 0.79 12.03
C ALA A 348 7.74 1.20 11.56
N HIS A 349 8.28 0.52 10.54
CA HIS A 349 9.56 0.87 9.92
C HIS A 349 9.51 2.26 9.29
N LEU A 350 8.49 2.55 8.47
CA LEU A 350 8.33 3.86 7.82
C LEU A 350 8.15 4.99 8.84
N LYS A 351 7.41 4.77 9.93
CA LYS A 351 7.29 5.73 11.04
C LYS A 351 8.64 6.03 11.68
N THR A 352 9.43 5.00 11.96
CA THR A 352 10.78 5.16 12.52
C THR A 352 11.68 5.96 11.58
N GLN A 353 11.59 5.70 10.26
CA GLN A 353 12.35 6.46 9.26
C GLN A 353 11.94 7.94 9.22
N ILE A 354 10.64 8.24 9.27
CA ILE A 354 10.13 9.62 9.34
C ILE A 354 10.65 10.32 10.61
N GLU A 355 10.65 9.64 11.76
CA GLU A 355 11.16 10.20 13.01
C GLU A 355 12.66 10.51 12.96
N ILE A 356 13.45 9.66 12.31
CA ILE A 356 14.88 9.91 12.08
C ILE A 356 15.05 11.15 11.21
N TYR A 357 14.39 11.22 10.04
CA TYR A 357 14.50 12.39 9.18
C TYR A 357 14.04 13.68 9.84
N LYS A 358 12.99 13.63 10.66
CA LYS A 358 12.54 14.77 11.45
C LYS A 358 13.61 15.23 12.43
N ARG A 359 14.22 14.29 13.16
CA ARG A 359 15.31 14.59 14.12
C ARG A 359 16.53 15.17 13.41
N ASP A 360 16.92 14.60 12.28
CA ASP A 360 18.06 15.07 11.49
C ASP A 360 17.82 16.48 10.95
N PHE A 361 16.61 16.76 10.47
CA PHE A 361 16.23 18.08 9.99
C PHE A 361 16.21 19.12 11.12
N GLU A 362 15.67 18.76 12.30
CA GLU A 362 15.69 19.62 13.48
C GLU A 362 17.13 19.92 13.93
N MET A 363 17.98 18.90 13.96
CA MET A 363 19.40 19.04 14.29
C MET A 363 20.11 19.98 13.31
N GLU A 364 19.95 19.76 12.00
CA GLU A 364 20.56 20.59 10.96
C GLU A 364 20.06 22.04 11.05
N ARG A 365 18.79 22.25 11.37
CA ARG A 365 18.23 23.59 11.61
C ARG A 365 18.90 24.27 12.81
N THR A 366 19.03 23.57 13.94
CA THR A 366 19.69 24.12 15.13
C THR A 366 21.17 24.45 14.88
N ASP A 367 21.87 23.61 14.11
CA ASP A 367 23.26 23.84 13.73
C ASP A 367 23.40 25.05 12.81
N ARG A 368 22.49 25.23 11.84
CA ARG A 368 22.46 26.43 10.98
C ARG A 368 22.20 27.70 11.78
N GLU A 369 21.27 27.65 12.73
CA GLU A 369 20.97 28.80 13.60
C GLU A 369 22.18 29.17 14.46
N LYS A 370 22.84 28.17 15.06
CA LYS A 370 24.08 28.36 15.82
C LYS A 370 25.19 28.96 14.95
N ASN A 371 25.43 28.42 13.76
CA ASN A 371 26.44 28.94 12.83
C ASN A 371 26.14 30.38 12.38
N ALA A 372 24.86 30.72 12.18
CA ALA A 372 24.46 32.09 11.87
C ALA A 372 24.75 33.04 13.05
N GLY A 373 24.44 32.61 14.28
CA GLY A 373 24.77 33.36 15.50
C GLY A 373 26.28 33.55 15.72
N GLU A 374 27.07 32.49 15.52
CA GLU A 374 28.55 32.58 15.60
C GLU A 374 29.11 33.52 14.52
N LYS A 375 28.58 33.48 13.30
CA LYS A 375 28.96 34.40 12.22
C LYS A 375 28.66 35.85 12.59
N GLU A 376 27.49 36.12 13.17
CA GLU A 376 27.15 37.47 13.64
C GLU A 376 28.10 37.93 14.75
N GLN A 377 28.43 37.04 15.69
CA GLN A 377 29.42 37.32 16.74
C GLN A 377 30.79 37.67 16.15
N TYR A 378 31.29 36.89 15.18
CA TYR A 378 32.57 37.19 14.52
C TYR A 378 32.56 38.54 13.80
N LEU A 379 31.44 38.96 13.21
CA LEU A 379 31.31 40.28 12.59
C LEU A 379 31.33 41.41 13.62
N VAL A 380 30.72 41.20 14.79
CA VAL A 380 30.78 42.16 15.91
C VAL A 380 32.23 42.30 16.40
N ASP A 381 32.92 41.18 16.61
CA ASP A 381 34.31 41.16 17.07
C ASP A 381 35.24 41.81 16.05
N LEU A 382 35.05 41.54 14.75
CA LEU A 382 35.82 42.17 13.68
C LEU A 382 35.64 43.70 13.68
N ARG A 383 34.41 44.20 13.84
CA ARG A 383 34.15 45.65 13.95
C ARG A 383 34.78 46.25 15.20
N ALA A 384 34.79 45.53 16.32
CA ALA A 384 35.44 45.98 17.55
C ALA A 384 36.97 46.07 17.38
N LEU A 385 37.58 45.06 16.75
CA LEU A 385 39.02 45.06 16.43
C LEU A 385 39.39 46.16 15.43
N GLN A 386 38.57 46.39 14.41
CA GLN A 386 38.76 47.48 13.45
C GLN A 386 38.73 48.84 14.14
N ARG A 387 37.77 49.08 15.05
CA ARG A 387 37.72 50.31 15.87
C ARG A 387 38.98 50.48 16.72
N ARG A 388 39.42 49.42 17.41
CA ARG A 388 40.64 49.48 18.22
C ARG A 388 41.90 49.73 17.39
N ASN A 389 42.02 49.13 16.21
CA ASN A 389 43.13 49.40 15.30
C ASN A 389 43.10 50.84 14.79
N GLN A 390 41.92 51.38 14.48
CA GLN A 390 41.76 52.78 14.10
C GLN A 390 42.20 53.72 15.23
N GLU A 391 41.77 53.46 16.48
CA GLU A 391 42.21 54.20 17.67
C GLU A 391 43.74 54.15 17.85
N LEU A 392 44.36 52.99 17.63
CA LEU A 392 45.83 52.85 17.72
C LEU A 392 46.55 53.62 16.60
N ILE A 393 46.02 53.61 15.38
CA ILE A 393 46.58 54.39 14.26
C ILE A 393 46.47 55.89 14.58
N GLU A 394 45.34 56.33 15.11
CA GLU A 394 45.12 57.73 15.53
C GLU A 394 46.08 58.12 16.66
N ALA A 395 46.26 57.28 17.68
CA ALA A 395 47.21 57.51 18.77
C ALA A 395 48.68 57.56 18.29
N LEU A 396 49.06 56.70 17.35
CA LEU A 396 50.39 56.74 16.72
C LEU A 396 50.59 58.02 15.90
N ALA A 397 49.59 58.43 15.12
CA ALA A 397 49.62 59.67 14.35
C ALA A 397 49.75 60.90 15.27
N GLU A 398 49.01 60.92 16.39
CA GLU A 398 49.08 61.97 17.38
C GLU A 398 50.44 62.01 18.11
N ALA A 399 51.02 60.85 18.43
CA ALA A 399 52.37 60.74 18.98
C ALA A 399 53.45 61.22 17.99
N HIS A 400 53.29 60.95 16.69
CA HIS A 400 54.18 61.48 15.65
C HIS A 400 54.04 63.00 15.48
N LYS A 401 52.82 63.53 15.57
CA LYS A 401 52.55 64.98 15.52
C LYS A 401 53.17 65.70 16.73
N ASN A 402 53.12 65.12 17.92
CA ASN A 402 53.77 65.67 19.11
C ASN A 402 55.31 65.61 19.07
N LYS A 403 55.91 64.74 18.25
CA LYS A 403 57.37 64.69 18.02
C LYS A 403 57.86 65.66 16.94
N GLN A 404 56.97 66.22 16.13
CA GLN A 404 57.28 67.28 15.16
C GLN A 404 56.92 68.66 15.75
N SER A 405 57.71 69.10 16.73
CA SER A 405 57.92 70.52 17.02
C SER A 405 59.38 70.88 16.70
N PRO A 406 59.68 72.09 16.22
CA PRO A 406 60.86 72.34 15.39
C PRO A 406 62.10 72.53 16.24
N SER A 407 63.06 71.61 16.16
CA SER A 407 64.47 71.92 16.42
C SER A 407 65.29 71.70 15.15
N THR A 408 65.75 72.82 14.64
CA THR A 408 66.72 73.05 13.58
C THR A 408 68.04 72.32 13.88
N SER A 409 68.57 71.55 12.90
CA SER A 409 69.96 71.65 12.39
C SER A 409 70.54 70.31 11.89
N THR A 410 70.69 70.25 10.56
CA THR A 410 71.94 70.00 9.81
C THR A 410 72.81 68.74 10.06
N THR A 411 73.15 68.11 8.92
CA THR A 411 74.34 67.33 8.53
C THR A 411 74.20 65.81 8.33
N THR A 412 74.66 65.42 7.13
CA THR A 412 74.73 64.12 6.47
C THR A 412 75.99 63.31 6.88
N PRO A 413 76.37 62.22 6.19
CA PRO A 413 75.94 60.84 6.39
C PRO A 413 77.12 59.91 6.77
N SER A 414 76.93 58.85 7.56
CA SER A 414 77.89 57.74 7.59
C SER A 414 77.32 56.41 8.05
N SER A 415 77.94 55.39 7.47
CA SER A 415 77.69 53.96 7.46
C SER A 415 78.01 53.22 8.75
N SER A 416 77.17 52.24 9.12
CA SER A 416 77.45 50.90 9.70
C SER A 416 76.13 50.38 10.29
N LEU A 417 75.60 49.19 10.01
CA LEU A 417 76.20 47.90 9.76
C LEU A 417 75.44 47.16 8.64
N ARG A 418 76.21 46.64 7.68
CA ARG A 418 75.72 45.74 6.64
C ARG A 418 75.49 44.35 7.22
N SER A 419 74.25 43.92 7.07
CA SER A 419 73.77 42.54 6.95
C SER A 419 74.77 41.63 6.21
N ASN A 420 75.20 40.58 6.90
CA ASN A 420 75.82 39.39 6.32
C ASN A 420 74.75 38.31 6.20
N LEU A 421 74.40 37.95 4.95
CA LEU A 421 74.25 36.59 4.39
C LEU A 421 73.22 36.58 3.23
N ARG A 422 73.75 36.84 2.02
CA ARG A 422 73.53 36.03 0.81
C ARG A 422 73.66 34.53 1.19
N GLU A 423 72.96 33.54 0.66
CA GLU A 423 72.42 33.26 -0.67
C GLU A 423 71.57 31.97 -0.52
N GLU A 424 70.31 31.93 -0.96
CA GLU A 424 69.66 30.79 -1.64
C GLU A 424 68.17 31.09 -1.91
N GLN A 425 67.94 31.64 -3.11
CA GLN A 425 66.88 31.36 -4.07
C GLN A 425 65.54 30.73 -3.60
N ARG A 426 64.43 31.49 -3.75
CA ARG A 426 63.37 31.22 -4.75
C ARG A 426 62.31 32.35 -4.82
N PRO A 427 61.62 32.52 -5.97
CA PRO A 427 61.14 33.82 -6.44
C PRO A 427 59.75 34.21 -5.93
N VAL A 428 59.64 35.49 -5.58
CA VAL A 428 58.39 36.20 -5.31
C VAL A 428 57.63 36.42 -6.62
N ARG A 429 56.48 35.75 -6.78
CA ARG A 429 55.43 36.22 -7.69
C ARG A 429 54.55 37.20 -6.94
N VAL A 430 54.61 38.44 -7.42
CA VAL A 430 53.69 39.53 -7.12
C VAL A 430 52.30 39.14 -7.64
N CYS A 431 51.37 38.82 -6.74
CA CYS A 431 49.95 38.76 -7.08
C CYS A 431 49.29 40.09 -6.75
N LYS A 432 49.00 40.80 -7.82
CA LYS A 432 48.16 41.98 -7.96
C LYS A 432 46.83 41.74 -7.25
N ILE A 433 46.46 42.67 -6.37
CA ILE A 433 45.14 42.78 -5.76
C ILE A 433 44.13 42.94 -6.89
N ALA A 434 43.31 41.92 -7.13
CA ALA A 434 42.10 42.02 -7.92
C ALA A 434 40.90 42.07 -6.96
N VAL A 435 40.07 43.07 -7.22
CA VAL A 435 38.82 43.41 -6.53
C VAL A 435 37.88 42.19 -6.51
N LEU A 436 37.33 41.89 -5.34
CA LEU A 436 36.31 40.86 -5.12
C LEU A 436 34.95 41.37 -5.60
N ASP A 437 34.36 40.64 -6.55
CA ASP A 437 32.91 40.61 -6.84
C ASP A 437 32.32 39.35 -6.13
N PRO A 438 31.10 39.37 -5.58
CA PRO A 438 30.64 38.36 -4.64
C PRO A 438 29.77 37.33 -5.35
N THR A 439 30.34 36.24 -5.88
CA THR A 439 29.53 35.05 -6.20
C THR A 439 30.36 33.76 -6.15
N GLY A 440 29.88 32.85 -5.30
CA GLY A 440 30.10 31.41 -5.19
C GLY A 440 31.16 30.66 -6.02
N ALA A 441 31.86 29.79 -5.29
CA ALA A 441 32.41 28.49 -5.70
C ALA A 441 33.71 28.48 -6.52
N ALA A 442 34.84 28.44 -5.81
CA ALA A 442 35.94 27.49 -6.05
C ALA A 442 37.00 27.67 -4.95
N ALA A 443 36.92 26.86 -3.89
CA ALA A 443 38.08 26.66 -3.02
C ALA A 443 39.09 25.81 -3.81
N THR A 444 40.20 26.41 -4.24
CA THR A 444 41.37 25.65 -4.70
C THR A 444 41.92 24.89 -3.50
N THR A 445 41.54 23.62 -3.37
CA THR A 445 42.12 22.68 -2.41
C THR A 445 43.60 22.52 -2.72
N SER A 446 44.45 22.72 -1.71
CA SER A 446 45.82 22.21 -1.69
C SER A 446 45.84 20.76 -2.17
N GLU A 447 46.70 20.48 -3.14
CA GLU A 447 46.94 19.19 -3.77
C GLU A 447 47.03 18.06 -2.72
N SER A 448 45.93 17.34 -2.53
CA SER A 448 45.82 16.31 -1.48
C SER A 448 46.54 15.05 -1.93
N VAL A 449 47.75 14.82 -1.39
CA VAL A 449 48.52 13.60 -1.62
C VAL A 449 47.81 12.42 -0.96
N LEU A 450 47.27 11.51 -1.77
CA LEU A 450 46.53 10.32 -1.33
C LEU A 450 47.51 9.19 -1.03
N ARG A 451 47.30 8.37 0.02
CA ARG A 451 48.21 7.28 0.39
C ARG A 451 47.54 5.91 0.43
N CYS A 452 48.26 4.88 0.01
CA CYS A 452 47.83 3.48 0.11
C CYS A 452 47.84 3.02 1.57
N PRO A 453 46.74 2.50 2.12
CA PRO A 453 46.68 2.06 3.51
C PRO A 453 47.51 0.80 3.79
N ILE A 454 47.91 0.06 2.75
CA ILE A 454 48.62 -1.22 2.88
C ILE A 454 50.14 -1.03 2.87
N CYS A 455 50.66 -0.14 2.01
CA CYS A 455 52.10 0.06 1.84
C CYS A 455 52.57 1.51 2.05
N ALA A 456 51.65 2.41 2.44
CA ALA A 456 51.88 3.83 2.72
C ALA A 456 52.44 4.68 1.56
N LYS A 457 52.49 4.13 0.32
CA LYS A 457 52.92 4.87 -0.88
C LYS A 457 51.95 6.00 -1.22
N SER A 458 52.49 7.15 -1.61
CA SER A 458 51.73 8.36 -1.95
C SER A 458 51.47 8.47 -3.46
N PHE A 459 50.29 8.96 -3.80
CA PHE A 459 49.78 9.11 -5.17
C PHE A 459 49.08 10.46 -5.31
N ASN A 460 49.24 11.08 -6.48
CA ASN A 460 48.68 12.40 -6.78
C ASN A 460 47.31 12.32 -7.48
N ALA A 461 46.82 11.11 -7.78
CA ALA A 461 45.54 10.88 -8.42
C ALA A 461 44.86 9.64 -7.82
N LEU A 462 43.55 9.75 -7.55
CA LEU A 462 42.76 8.70 -6.90
C LEU A 462 42.67 7.42 -7.74
N THR A 463 42.60 7.54 -9.06
CA THR A 463 42.55 6.41 -9.99
C THR A 463 43.81 5.53 -9.91
N VAL A 464 44.98 6.17 -9.77
CA VAL A 464 46.27 5.47 -9.64
C VAL A 464 46.36 4.78 -8.27
N LEU A 465 45.86 5.44 -7.22
CA LEU A 465 45.78 4.82 -5.89
C LEU A 465 44.85 3.60 -5.88
N GLN A 466 43.66 3.67 -6.50
CA GLN A 466 42.72 2.56 -6.55
C GLN A 466 43.30 1.34 -7.28
N SER A 467 43.92 1.54 -8.44
CA SER A 467 44.61 0.45 -9.15
C SER A 467 45.72 -0.16 -8.29
N HIS A 468 46.49 0.68 -7.61
CA HIS A 468 47.58 0.21 -6.76
C HIS A 468 47.09 -0.53 -5.51
N VAL A 469 46.00 -0.10 -4.88
CA VAL A 469 45.43 -0.77 -3.71
C VAL A 469 44.95 -2.17 -4.06
N ASN A 470 44.32 -2.36 -5.22
CA ASN A 470 43.92 -3.69 -5.71
C ASN A 470 45.15 -4.58 -5.94
N ASP A 471 46.17 -4.08 -6.63
CA ASP A 471 47.43 -4.83 -6.82
C ASP A 471 48.17 -5.14 -5.51
N CYS A 472 48.05 -4.27 -4.50
CA CYS A 472 48.66 -4.44 -3.18
C CYS A 472 47.89 -5.43 -2.30
N LEU A 473 46.58 -5.56 -2.51
CA LEU A 473 45.75 -6.58 -1.85
C LEU A 473 46.04 -7.98 -2.41
N ASP A 474 46.32 -8.09 -3.70
CA ASP A 474 46.55 -9.39 -4.34
C ASP A 474 47.96 -9.98 -4.10
N LYS A 475 48.90 -9.16 -3.61
CA LYS A 475 50.33 -9.54 -3.41
C LYS A 475 50.77 -9.72 -1.96
N ASN A 476 49.88 -9.45 -1.00
CA ASN A 476 50.07 -9.69 0.43
C ASN A 476 49.05 -10.73 0.89
#